data_AF-A0A947YZT3-F1
#
_entry.id   AF-A0A947YZT3-F1
#
_cell.length_a   1.000
_cell.length_b   1.000
_cell.length_c   1.000
_cell.angle_alpha   90.00
_cell.angle_beta   90.00
_cell.angle_gamma   90.00
#
_symmetry.space_group_name_H-M   'P 1'
#
loop_
_entity.id
_entity.type
_entity.pdbx_description
1 polymer ?
#
loop_
_entity_poly.entity_id
_entity_poly.type
_entity_poly.pdbx_seq_one_letter_code
_entity_poly.pdbx_strand_id
1 'polypeptide(L)'
;MSISFIIALCLAVITVIIVINRPRSSKKKNALLRSHLKEGRDYRFFVGVPLKSPTKWMKVMVNGQTLSLDGEDLNLNKINSFLVAYPNGEVLSVQREFYPLPDGIHFVNYRKKPRKDILDLTTLEEGKKFVEITYGTSGSRPNQPGYYSTTIRNISAYRLRVIHFGAFTKSGLVFRLNTITGDYFTADQFINWYGTPEDGWIAPNTSVSDPNNYGSGDGYWVYYFETENGVTFAAGAPNQ
;
A
#
# COMPACT_ATOMS: atom_id res chain seq x y z
N MET A 1 -40.42 33.27 1.37
CA MET A 1 -39.15 32.89 2.03
C MET A 1 -38.57 34.14 2.67
N SER A 2 -38.49 34.19 4.00
CA SER A 2 -38.09 35.40 4.75
C SER A 2 -36.57 35.54 4.80
N ILE A 3 -36.08 36.78 4.72
CA ILE A 3 -34.65 37.15 4.68
C ILE A 3 -33.87 36.57 5.88
N SER A 4 -34.54 36.38 7.02
CA SER A 4 -33.96 35.76 8.23
C SER A 4 -33.52 34.30 8.04
N PHE A 5 -34.12 33.56 7.10
CA PHE A 5 -33.76 32.16 6.82
C PHE A 5 -32.46 32.05 6.01
N ILE A 6 -32.17 33.04 5.18
CA ILE A 6 -30.96 33.09 4.34
C ILE A 6 -29.71 33.38 5.19
N ILE A 7 -29.83 34.25 6.20
CA ILE A 7 -28.71 34.60 7.09
C ILE A 7 -28.32 33.43 8.01
N ALA A 8 -29.30 32.69 8.52
CA ALA A 8 -29.06 31.50 9.34
C ALA A 8 -28.39 30.35 8.55
N LEU A 9 -28.76 30.18 7.27
CA LEU A 9 -28.15 29.20 6.38
C LEU A 9 -26.69 29.56 6.04
N CYS A 10 -26.40 30.84 5.80
CA CYS A 10 -25.04 31.32 5.55
C CYS A 10 -24.12 31.15 6.76
N LEU A 11 -24.60 31.41 7.98
CA LEU A 11 -23.82 31.18 9.20
C LEU A 11 -23.55 29.68 9.44
N ALA A 12 -24.54 28.80 9.21
CA ALA A 12 -24.34 27.36 9.33
C ALA A 12 -23.32 26.80 8.32
N VAL A 13 -23.34 27.29 7.08
CA VAL A 13 -22.37 26.90 6.03
C VAL A 13 -20.95 27.38 6.38
N ILE A 14 -20.80 28.59 6.94
CA ILE A 14 -19.48 29.11 7.37
C ILE A 14 -18.93 28.30 8.56
N THR A 15 -19.76 27.91 9.53
CA THR A 15 -19.31 27.08 10.66
C THR A 15 -18.92 25.67 10.23
N VAL A 16 -19.61 25.07 9.25
CA VAL A 16 -19.26 23.77 8.67
C VAL A 16 -17.93 23.86 7.90
N ILE A 17 -17.68 24.93 7.15
CA ILE A 17 -16.40 25.15 6.47
C ILE A 17 -15.25 25.32 7.47
N ILE A 18 -15.45 26.03 8.57
CA ILE A 18 -14.42 26.24 9.62
C ILE A 18 -14.12 24.93 10.39
N VAL A 19 -15.11 24.04 10.58
CA VAL A 19 -14.89 22.73 11.21
C VAL A 19 -14.18 21.76 10.28
N ILE A 20 -14.43 21.82 8.97
CA ILE A 20 -13.73 21.00 7.96
C ILE A 20 -12.29 21.49 7.73
N ASN A 21 -12.02 22.80 7.88
CA ASN A 21 -10.69 23.40 7.76
C ASN A 21 -9.94 23.60 9.08
N ARG A 22 -10.41 23.02 10.21
CA ARG A 22 -9.56 22.97 11.40
C ARG A 22 -8.27 22.22 11.02
N PRO A 23 -7.09 22.85 11.15
CA PRO A 23 -5.85 22.15 10.88
C PRO A 23 -5.81 20.95 11.83
N ARG A 24 -5.94 19.74 11.27
CA ARG A 24 -5.62 18.50 11.99
C ARG A 24 -4.30 18.76 12.70
N SER A 25 -4.31 18.67 14.02
CA SER A 25 -3.18 19.11 14.84
C SER A 25 -1.87 18.60 14.26
N SER A 26 -0.80 19.41 14.31
CA SER A 26 0.49 19.10 13.70
C SER A 26 1.04 17.71 14.08
N LYS A 27 0.65 17.17 15.25
CA LYS A 27 0.95 15.80 15.68
C LYS A 27 0.38 14.70 14.77
N LYS A 28 -0.78 14.90 14.13
CA LYS A 28 -1.38 13.95 13.17
C LYS A 28 -0.88 14.15 11.74
N LYS A 29 -0.28 15.31 11.43
CA LYS A 29 0.06 15.70 10.05
C LYS A 29 1.02 14.73 9.38
N ASN A 30 1.95 14.14 10.13
CA ASN A 30 2.97 13.24 9.58
C ASN A 30 2.97 11.87 10.27
N ALA A 31 1.81 11.44 10.79
CA ALA A 31 1.65 10.11 11.38
C ALA A 31 1.95 9.00 10.36
N LEU A 32 1.51 9.18 9.11
CA LEU A 32 1.75 8.23 8.02
C LEU A 32 3.23 8.16 7.60
N LEU A 33 3.93 9.30 7.58
CA LEU A 33 5.38 9.31 7.32
C LEU A 33 6.15 8.58 8.44
N ARG A 34 5.77 8.82 9.70
CA ARG A 34 6.39 8.16 10.87
C ARG A 34 6.14 6.66 10.88
N SER A 35 4.98 6.21 10.42
CA SER A 35 4.70 4.77 10.38
C SER A 35 5.51 4.06 9.30
N HIS A 36 5.66 4.64 8.11
CA HIS A 36 6.55 4.11 7.08
C HIS A 36 8.02 4.05 7.54
N LEU A 37 8.47 5.03 8.32
CA LEU A 37 9.80 5.00 8.95
C LEU A 37 9.94 3.87 9.97
N LYS A 38 8.90 3.63 10.78
CA LYS A 38 8.88 2.56 11.79
C LYS A 38 8.90 1.17 11.18
N GLU A 39 8.36 1.00 9.96
CA GLU A 39 8.38 -0.29 9.25
C GLU A 39 9.81 -0.78 8.94
N GLY A 40 10.81 0.12 8.87
CA GLY A 40 12.21 -0.27 8.67
C GLY A 40 12.50 -0.93 7.32
N ARG A 41 11.67 -0.63 6.31
CA ARG A 41 11.76 -1.16 4.95
C ARG A 41 12.65 -0.27 4.09
N ASP A 42 13.17 -0.81 3.00
CA ASP A 42 14.00 -0.07 2.04
C ASP A 42 13.16 0.83 1.12
N TYR A 43 12.31 1.68 1.70
CA TYR A 43 11.55 2.64 0.94
C TYR A 43 12.41 3.82 0.53
N ARG A 44 12.06 4.40 -0.62
CA ARG A 44 12.62 5.66 -1.10
C ARG A 44 11.78 6.82 -0.55
N PHE A 45 12.37 7.63 0.32
CA PHE A 45 11.71 8.80 0.91
C PHE A 45 12.10 10.09 0.19
N PHE A 46 11.11 10.93 -0.06
CA PHE A 46 11.27 12.26 -0.64
C PHE A 46 10.48 13.28 0.17
N VAL A 47 11.01 14.51 0.26
CA VAL A 47 10.32 15.64 0.88
C VAL A 47 10.23 16.80 -0.11
N GLY A 48 9.14 17.54 -0.04
CA GLY A 48 9.01 18.78 -0.80
C GLY A 48 9.83 19.90 -0.16
N VAL A 49 10.67 20.58 -0.95
CA VAL A 49 11.52 21.69 -0.53
C VAL A 49 11.14 22.95 -1.30
N PRO A 50 11.06 24.13 -0.65
CA PRO A 50 11.13 24.37 0.80
C PRO A 50 10.02 23.66 1.61
N LEU A 51 10.34 23.17 2.83
CA LEU A 51 9.43 22.32 3.61
C LEU A 51 8.03 22.92 3.87
N LYS A 52 7.91 24.26 3.90
CA LYS A 52 6.64 24.96 4.10
C LYS A 52 5.87 25.22 2.79
N SER A 53 6.58 25.47 1.69
CA SER A 53 6.02 25.86 0.40
C SER A 53 6.78 25.10 -0.70
N PRO A 54 6.52 23.80 -0.86
CA PRO A 54 7.34 22.93 -1.66
C PRO A 54 7.21 23.25 -3.14
N THR A 55 8.34 23.29 -3.84
CA THR A 55 8.40 23.51 -5.30
C THR A 55 9.21 22.45 -6.02
N LYS A 56 10.02 21.67 -5.30
CA LYS A 56 10.77 20.53 -5.83
C LYS A 56 10.81 19.39 -4.82
N TRP A 57 10.94 18.16 -5.32
CA TRP A 57 11.21 17.00 -4.49
C TRP A 57 12.71 16.85 -4.24
N MET A 58 13.07 16.47 -3.02
CA MET A 58 14.44 16.07 -2.67
C MET A 58 14.39 14.69 -2.01
N LYS A 59 15.23 13.76 -2.49
CA LYS A 59 15.44 12.47 -1.82
C LYS A 59 16.12 12.73 -0.48
N VAL A 60 15.65 12.05 0.56
CA VAL A 60 16.22 12.15 1.90
C VAL A 60 16.83 10.81 2.32
N MET A 61 17.82 10.87 3.19
CA MET A 61 18.41 9.69 3.80
C MET A 61 17.59 9.28 5.03
N VAL A 62 17.51 7.98 5.28
CA VAL A 62 16.81 7.43 6.45
C VAL A 62 17.85 6.83 7.38
N ASN A 63 17.81 7.24 8.66
CA ASN A 63 18.58 6.60 9.72
C ASN A 63 17.64 6.26 10.88
N GLY A 64 17.23 4.99 10.97
CA GLY A 64 16.17 4.57 11.86
C GLY A 64 14.86 5.29 11.57
N GLN A 65 14.43 6.16 12.49
CA GLN A 65 13.19 6.95 12.35
C GLN A 65 13.44 8.43 12.04
N THR A 66 14.67 8.78 11.65
CA THR A 66 15.07 10.15 11.30
C THR A 66 15.26 10.26 9.79
N LEU A 67 14.83 11.39 9.23
CA LEU A 67 15.10 11.78 7.85
C LEU A 67 16.15 12.86 7.83
N SER A 68 17.15 12.77 6.97
CA SER A 68 18.14 13.83 6.78
C SER A 68 18.23 14.29 5.33
N LEU A 69 18.47 15.58 5.14
CA LEU A 69 18.70 16.25 3.86
C LEU A 69 20.00 17.03 3.96
N ASP A 70 20.92 16.78 3.03
CA ASP A 70 22.25 17.44 2.99
C ASP A 70 23.02 17.36 4.32
N GLY A 71 22.86 16.26 5.06
CA GLY A 71 23.50 16.02 6.35
C GLY A 71 22.76 16.58 7.57
N GLU A 72 21.66 17.31 7.37
CA GLU A 72 20.85 17.87 8.46
C GLU A 72 19.59 17.05 8.74
N ASP A 73 19.34 16.78 10.01
CA ASP A 73 18.13 16.09 10.46
C ASP A 73 16.88 16.97 10.29
N LEU A 74 15.89 16.43 9.58
CA LEU A 74 14.63 17.10 9.33
C LEU A 74 13.69 16.95 10.52
N ASN A 75 13.18 18.08 11.01
CA ASN A 75 12.03 18.05 11.91
C ASN A 75 10.78 17.60 11.14
N LEU A 76 10.37 16.35 11.37
CA LEU A 76 9.22 15.76 10.70
C LEU A 76 7.95 16.61 10.81
N ASN A 77 7.75 17.41 11.86
CA ASN A 77 6.55 18.25 12.00
C ASN A 77 6.55 19.47 11.06
N LYS A 78 7.70 19.83 10.48
CA LYS A 78 7.83 20.93 9.50
C LYS A 78 7.61 20.48 8.07
N ILE A 79 7.60 19.16 7.80
CA ILE A 79 7.38 18.61 6.46
C ILE A 79 5.92 18.79 6.07
N ASN A 80 5.65 19.59 5.04
CA ASN A 80 4.29 19.77 4.52
C ASN A 80 3.93 18.75 3.43
N SER A 81 4.92 18.33 2.64
CA SER A 81 4.75 17.41 1.52
C SER A 81 5.84 16.34 1.58
N PHE A 82 5.43 15.08 1.42
CA PHE A 82 6.32 13.92 1.38
C PHE A 82 5.81 12.92 0.34
N LEU A 83 6.73 12.11 -0.16
CA LEU A 83 6.45 10.97 -1.03
C LEU A 83 7.28 9.79 -0.52
N VAL A 84 6.64 8.63 -0.40
CA VAL A 84 7.26 7.34 -0.08
C VAL A 84 7.00 6.42 -1.25
N ALA A 85 8.06 5.81 -1.77
CA ALA A 85 7.98 4.86 -2.88
C ALA A 85 8.69 3.55 -2.52
N TYR A 86 8.26 2.47 -3.16
CA TYR A 86 8.95 1.18 -3.16
C TYR A 86 10.32 1.30 -3.88
N PRO A 87 11.24 0.33 -3.69
CA PRO A 87 12.53 0.34 -4.38
C PRO A 87 12.40 0.47 -5.90
N ASN A 88 11.45 -0.25 -6.51
CA ASN A 88 11.12 -0.17 -7.95
C ASN A 88 10.57 1.20 -8.41
N GLY A 89 10.31 2.15 -7.50
CA GLY A 89 9.85 3.49 -7.81
C GLY A 89 8.33 3.68 -7.80
N GLU A 90 7.56 2.63 -7.54
CA GLU A 90 6.10 2.76 -7.40
C GLU A 90 5.73 3.56 -6.15
N VAL A 91 4.84 4.55 -6.31
CA VAL A 91 4.36 5.37 -5.20
C VAL A 91 3.52 4.52 -4.23
N LEU A 92 4.00 4.41 -2.99
CA LEU A 92 3.28 3.80 -1.87
C LEU A 92 2.36 4.83 -1.19
N SER A 93 2.88 6.03 -0.95
CA SER A 93 2.18 7.04 -0.15
C SER A 93 2.64 8.44 -0.52
N VAL A 94 1.70 9.36 -0.63
CA VAL A 94 1.99 10.76 -0.93
C VAL A 94 1.10 11.68 -0.11
N GLN A 95 1.69 12.76 0.40
CA GLN A 95 0.96 13.85 1.04
C GLN A 95 1.27 15.15 0.33
N ARG A 96 0.21 15.85 -0.12
CA ARG A 96 0.32 17.11 -0.89
C ARG A 96 1.25 16.93 -2.09
N GLU A 97 0.85 16.03 -2.97
CA GLU A 97 1.50 15.76 -4.24
C GLU A 97 1.66 17.03 -5.09
N PHE A 98 2.77 17.12 -5.81
CA PHE A 98 3.02 18.12 -6.84
C PHE A 98 3.98 17.55 -7.90
N TYR A 99 3.97 18.17 -9.07
CA TYR A 99 4.73 17.73 -10.24
C TYR A 99 5.91 18.67 -10.55
N PRO A 100 6.95 18.16 -11.23
CA PRO A 100 7.13 16.77 -11.67
C PRO A 100 7.42 15.82 -10.49
N LEU A 101 7.14 14.52 -10.66
CA LEU A 101 7.61 13.49 -9.73
C LEU A 101 9.14 13.35 -9.81
N PRO A 102 9.83 12.86 -8.77
CA PRO A 102 11.26 12.57 -8.85
C PRO A 102 11.57 11.53 -9.93
N ASP A 103 12.80 11.57 -10.47
CA ASP A 103 13.23 10.62 -11.50
C ASP A 103 13.08 9.15 -11.05
N GLY A 104 12.49 8.35 -11.93
CA GLY A 104 12.18 6.94 -11.69
C GLY A 104 10.99 6.68 -10.77
N ILE A 105 10.31 7.71 -10.26
CA ILE A 105 9.10 7.57 -9.44
C ILE A 105 7.86 7.64 -10.31
N HIS A 106 6.94 6.69 -10.12
CA HIS A 106 5.74 6.57 -10.92
C HIS A 106 4.57 5.94 -10.13
N PHE A 107 3.35 6.21 -10.56
CA PHE A 107 2.19 5.47 -10.08
C PHE A 107 2.09 4.13 -10.80
N VAL A 108 1.45 3.14 -10.18
CA VAL A 108 1.19 1.86 -10.83
C VAL A 108 0.44 2.05 -12.14
N ASN A 109 0.79 1.28 -13.15
CA ASN A 109 0.21 1.42 -14.48
C ASN A 109 -1.17 0.77 -14.55
N TYR A 110 -2.16 1.54 -15.03
CA TYR A 110 -3.50 1.03 -15.30
C TYR A 110 -3.61 0.45 -16.72
N ARG A 111 -4.17 -0.75 -16.82
CA ARG A 111 -4.52 -1.39 -18.08
C ARG A 111 -5.85 -0.83 -18.61
N LYS A 112 -5.81 -0.22 -19.80
CA LYS A 112 -7.00 0.36 -20.47
C LYS A 112 -8.21 -0.59 -20.57
N LYS A 113 -7.95 -1.89 -20.71
CA LYS A 113 -8.99 -2.94 -20.72
C LYS A 113 -8.70 -3.92 -19.59
N PRO A 114 -9.45 -3.85 -18.47
CA PRO A 114 -9.25 -4.77 -17.36
C PRO A 114 -9.41 -6.23 -17.76
N ARG A 115 -8.61 -7.10 -17.15
CA ARG A 115 -8.83 -8.54 -17.16
C ARG A 115 -10.16 -8.88 -16.49
N LYS A 116 -10.74 -10.01 -16.87
CA LYS A 116 -12.03 -10.49 -16.37
C LYS A 116 -11.95 -11.93 -15.83
N ASP A 117 -10.74 -12.34 -15.45
CA ASP A 117 -10.46 -13.67 -14.94
C ASP A 117 -11.33 -13.96 -13.73
N ILE A 118 -11.84 -15.20 -13.67
CA ILE A 118 -12.72 -15.68 -12.61
C ILE A 118 -11.90 -16.61 -11.72
N LEU A 119 -11.99 -16.40 -10.41
CA LEU A 119 -11.36 -17.27 -9.43
C LEU A 119 -12.15 -18.57 -9.29
N ASP A 120 -11.47 -19.68 -9.53
CA ASP A 120 -11.92 -21.00 -9.11
C ASP A 120 -11.45 -21.27 -7.68
N LEU A 121 -12.39 -21.26 -6.73
CA LEU A 121 -12.09 -21.46 -5.31
C LEU A 121 -11.52 -22.85 -5.01
N THR A 122 -11.79 -23.86 -5.85
CA THR A 122 -11.27 -25.21 -5.64
C THR A 122 -9.76 -25.28 -5.78
N THR A 123 -9.19 -24.41 -6.61
CA THR A 123 -7.72 -24.30 -6.81
C THR A 123 -6.99 -23.79 -5.57
N LEU A 124 -7.67 -23.08 -4.66
CA LEU A 124 -7.06 -22.52 -3.46
C LEU A 124 -6.83 -23.56 -2.37
N GLU A 125 -7.58 -24.66 -2.37
CA GLU A 125 -7.47 -25.71 -1.34
C GLU A 125 -6.13 -26.44 -1.42
N GLU A 126 -5.58 -26.61 -2.62
CA GLU A 126 -4.25 -27.23 -2.79
C GLU A 126 -3.14 -26.33 -2.25
N GLY A 127 -3.25 -25.02 -2.45
CA GLY A 127 -2.28 -24.04 -1.97
C GLY A 127 -2.10 -24.03 -0.45
N LYS A 128 -3.13 -24.40 0.31
CA LYS A 128 -3.08 -24.51 1.79
C LYS A 128 -2.09 -25.56 2.29
N LYS A 129 -1.64 -26.48 1.43
CA LYS A 129 -0.59 -27.46 1.77
C LYS A 129 0.82 -26.85 1.72
N PHE A 130 0.98 -25.73 1.03
CA PHE A 130 2.28 -25.12 0.76
C PHE A 130 2.48 -23.79 1.49
N VAL A 131 1.42 -23.01 1.64
CA VAL A 131 1.48 -21.69 2.26
C VAL A 131 0.36 -21.46 3.27
N GLU A 132 0.68 -20.69 4.29
CA GLU A 132 -0.28 -20.10 5.23
C GLU A 132 -0.35 -18.59 4.96
N ILE A 133 -1.56 -18.06 4.78
CA ILE A 133 -1.80 -16.64 4.57
C ILE A 133 -2.58 -16.11 5.76
N THR A 134 -2.02 -15.12 6.45
CA THR A 134 -2.64 -14.49 7.62
C THR A 134 -2.75 -12.99 7.43
N TYR A 135 -3.77 -12.41 8.09
CA TYR A 135 -4.03 -10.98 8.07
C TYR A 135 -3.91 -10.41 9.47
N GLY A 136 -3.31 -9.23 9.57
CA GLY A 136 -3.13 -8.50 10.82
C GLY A 136 -3.46 -7.02 10.66
N THR A 137 -3.36 -6.26 11.75
CA THR A 137 -3.53 -4.82 11.69
C THR A 137 -2.46 -4.17 10.80
N SER A 138 -2.85 -3.17 9.98
CA SER A 138 -1.86 -2.38 9.24
C SER A 138 -1.01 -1.55 10.20
N GLY A 139 0.31 -1.63 10.08
CA GLY A 139 1.22 -0.83 10.89
C GLY A 139 1.10 0.66 10.58
N SER A 140 0.85 1.01 9.32
CA SER A 140 0.76 2.40 8.88
C SER A 140 -0.60 3.05 9.10
N ARG A 141 -1.65 2.25 9.07
CA ARG A 141 -3.05 2.69 9.09
C ARG A 141 -3.90 1.79 9.99
N PRO A 142 -3.55 1.61 11.28
CA PRO A 142 -4.15 0.58 12.15
C PRO A 142 -5.66 0.72 12.41
N ASN A 143 -6.20 1.93 12.22
CA ASN A 143 -7.62 2.23 12.44
C ASN A 143 -8.34 2.66 11.16
N GLN A 144 -7.73 2.45 9.99
CA GLN A 144 -8.35 2.81 8.71
C GLN A 144 -9.01 1.57 8.10
N PRO A 145 -10.34 1.59 7.89
CA PRO A 145 -11.04 0.47 7.26
C PRO A 145 -10.43 0.09 5.92
N GLY A 146 -10.32 -1.21 5.70
CA GLY A 146 -9.76 -1.81 4.49
C GLY A 146 -8.23 -1.82 4.39
N TYR A 147 -7.51 -1.34 5.41
CA TYR A 147 -6.04 -1.46 5.48
C TYR A 147 -5.65 -2.52 6.50
N TYR A 148 -4.81 -3.46 6.08
CA TYR A 148 -4.32 -4.56 6.92
C TYR A 148 -2.90 -4.95 6.50
N SER A 149 -2.22 -5.71 7.36
CA SER A 149 -1.01 -6.43 6.97
C SER A 149 -1.38 -7.80 6.44
N THR A 150 -0.66 -8.28 5.43
CA THR A 150 -0.79 -9.65 4.90
C THR A 150 0.53 -10.36 5.04
N THR A 151 0.54 -11.51 5.70
CA THR A 151 1.74 -12.32 5.87
C THR A 151 1.55 -13.66 5.17
N ILE A 152 2.52 -14.01 4.32
CA ILE A 152 2.57 -15.29 3.63
C ILE A 152 3.73 -16.08 4.24
N ARG A 153 3.42 -17.23 4.83
CA ARG A 153 4.40 -18.17 5.37
C ARG A 153 4.50 -19.37 4.45
N ASN A 154 5.73 -19.71 4.05
CA ASN A 154 6.01 -20.97 3.38
C ASN A 154 6.03 -22.09 4.44
N ILE A 155 5.05 -22.99 4.39
CA ILE A 155 4.95 -24.16 5.28
C ILE A 155 5.35 -25.46 4.57
N SER A 156 5.78 -25.37 3.31
CA SER A 156 6.27 -26.50 2.52
C SER A 156 7.74 -26.79 2.80
N ALA A 157 8.24 -27.92 2.28
CA ALA A 157 9.66 -28.28 2.31
C ALA A 157 10.48 -27.63 1.18
N TYR A 158 9.85 -26.95 0.22
CA TYR A 158 10.50 -26.36 -0.95
C TYR A 158 10.57 -24.85 -0.84
N ARG A 159 11.55 -24.22 -1.50
CA ARG A 159 11.45 -22.77 -1.76
C ARG A 159 10.27 -22.50 -2.69
N LEU A 160 9.60 -21.37 -2.46
CA LEU A 160 8.44 -20.93 -3.24
C LEU A 160 8.66 -19.52 -3.75
N ARG A 161 8.21 -19.18 -4.96
CA ARG A 161 8.16 -17.80 -5.44
C ARG A 161 6.79 -17.46 -5.98
N VAL A 162 6.38 -16.20 -5.85
CA VAL A 162 5.15 -15.69 -6.49
C VAL A 162 5.47 -15.27 -7.92
N ILE A 163 4.69 -15.79 -8.87
CA ILE A 163 4.80 -15.43 -10.29
C ILE A 163 3.98 -14.18 -10.58
N HIS A 164 2.76 -14.13 -10.03
CA HIS A 164 1.86 -12.98 -10.06
C HIS A 164 0.78 -13.12 -8.99
N PHE A 165 0.09 -12.03 -8.67
CA PHE A 165 -0.96 -12.03 -7.65
C PHE A 165 -2.02 -10.97 -7.92
N GLY A 166 -3.17 -11.06 -7.26
CA GLY A 166 -4.25 -10.10 -7.47
C GLY A 166 -5.41 -10.26 -6.50
N ALA A 167 -6.20 -9.20 -6.39
CA ALA A 167 -7.42 -9.19 -5.61
C ALA A 167 -8.59 -9.63 -6.48
N PHE A 168 -9.44 -10.51 -5.97
CA PHE A 168 -10.67 -10.95 -6.58
C PHE A 168 -11.85 -10.50 -5.74
N THR A 169 -12.79 -9.75 -6.31
CA THR A 169 -13.98 -9.28 -5.61
C THR A 169 -15.22 -9.98 -6.12
N LYS A 170 -16.18 -10.24 -5.24
CA LYS A 170 -17.47 -10.84 -5.61
C LYS A 170 -18.24 -9.95 -6.60
N SER A 171 -18.69 -10.55 -7.70
CA SER A 171 -19.49 -9.93 -8.76
C SER A 171 -20.61 -10.90 -9.14
N GLY A 172 -21.79 -10.72 -8.55
CA GLY A 172 -22.87 -11.70 -8.64
C GLY A 172 -22.49 -13.00 -7.94
N LEU A 173 -22.49 -14.11 -8.69
CA LEU A 173 -22.17 -15.45 -8.20
C LEU A 173 -20.70 -15.85 -8.35
N VAL A 174 -19.86 -14.99 -8.93
CA VAL A 174 -18.45 -15.29 -9.22
C VAL A 174 -17.52 -14.28 -8.56
N PHE A 175 -16.29 -14.70 -8.29
CA PHE A 175 -15.21 -13.80 -7.88
C PHE A 175 -14.39 -13.41 -9.11
N ARG A 176 -14.29 -12.11 -9.39
CA ARG A 176 -13.58 -11.59 -10.57
C ARG A 176 -12.37 -10.79 -10.15
N LEU A 177 -11.28 -10.93 -10.91
CA LEU A 177 -10.08 -10.13 -10.73
C LEU A 177 -10.44 -8.64 -10.78
N ASN A 178 -10.08 -7.92 -9.73
CA ASN A 178 -10.39 -6.51 -9.53
C ASN A 178 -9.27 -5.85 -8.73
N THR A 179 -8.26 -5.38 -9.46
CA THR A 179 -7.10 -4.66 -8.93
C THR A 179 -7.12 -3.22 -9.41
N ILE A 180 -6.34 -2.35 -8.77
CA ILE A 180 -6.24 -0.95 -9.18
C ILE A 180 -5.60 -0.78 -10.56
N THR A 181 -4.85 -1.79 -11.03
CA THR A 181 -4.22 -1.82 -12.35
C THR A 181 -5.14 -2.41 -13.41
N GLY A 182 -6.22 -3.09 -13.03
CA GLY A 182 -7.03 -3.90 -13.95
C GLY A 182 -6.30 -5.14 -14.50
N ASP A 183 -5.16 -5.52 -13.93
CA ASP A 183 -4.38 -6.71 -14.27
C ASP A 183 -3.84 -7.38 -12.99
N TYR A 184 -3.19 -8.53 -13.10
CA TYR A 184 -2.40 -9.06 -12.00
C TYR A 184 -1.21 -8.14 -11.69
N PHE A 185 -0.82 -8.11 -10.42
CA PHE A 185 0.47 -7.61 -9.99
C PHE A 185 1.56 -8.64 -10.28
N THR A 186 2.75 -8.16 -10.58
CA THR A 186 3.90 -8.96 -11.04
C THR A 186 4.73 -9.54 -9.89
N ALA A 187 5.63 -10.47 -10.21
CA ALA A 187 6.65 -10.95 -9.27
C ALA A 187 7.55 -9.81 -8.73
N ASP A 188 7.92 -8.83 -9.57
CA ASP A 188 8.70 -7.67 -9.12
C ASP A 188 7.94 -6.85 -8.08
N GLN A 189 6.66 -6.56 -8.34
CA GLN A 189 5.80 -5.88 -7.37
C GLN A 189 5.69 -6.69 -6.08
N PHE A 190 5.57 -8.01 -6.16
CA PHE A 190 5.54 -8.87 -4.99
C PHE A 190 6.83 -8.73 -4.15
N ILE A 191 8.00 -8.78 -4.80
CA ILE A 191 9.30 -8.62 -4.13
C ILE A 191 9.35 -7.29 -3.37
N ASN A 192 9.00 -6.21 -4.05
CA ASN A 192 9.05 -4.86 -3.50
C ASN A 192 8.02 -4.63 -2.38
N TRP A 193 6.79 -5.14 -2.54
CA TRP A 193 5.71 -4.87 -1.60
C TRP A 193 5.80 -5.73 -0.33
N TYR A 194 6.18 -7.00 -0.47
CA TYR A 194 6.29 -7.97 0.63
C TYR A 194 7.69 -7.97 1.28
N GLY A 195 8.67 -7.26 0.68
CA GLY A 195 10.06 -7.27 1.12
C GLY A 195 10.64 -8.67 1.08
N THR A 196 10.34 -9.39 0.00
CA THR A 196 10.88 -10.71 -0.32
C THR A 196 12.35 -10.56 -0.73
N PRO A 197 13.21 -11.58 -0.55
CA PRO A 197 14.55 -11.57 -1.13
C PRO A 197 14.55 -11.22 -2.62
N GLU A 198 15.64 -10.62 -3.11
CA GLU A 198 15.76 -10.15 -4.50
C GLU A 198 15.55 -11.25 -5.55
N ASP A 199 15.85 -12.51 -5.21
CA ASP A 199 15.62 -13.65 -6.10
C ASP A 199 14.15 -14.13 -6.12
N GLY A 200 13.27 -13.50 -5.34
CA GLY A 200 11.84 -13.77 -5.25
C GLY A 200 11.46 -15.03 -4.48
N TRP A 201 12.44 -15.78 -3.96
CA TRP A 201 12.21 -17.08 -3.33
C TRP A 201 12.06 -16.95 -1.81
N ILE A 202 10.93 -17.45 -1.31
CA ILE A 202 10.61 -17.60 0.10
C ILE A 202 11.09 -18.98 0.56
N ALA A 203 12.04 -19.02 1.50
CA ALA A 203 12.59 -20.27 2.01
C ALA A 203 11.58 -21.06 2.86
N PRO A 204 11.75 -22.40 2.99
CA PRO A 204 10.92 -23.21 3.89
C PRO A 204 10.84 -22.63 5.30
N ASN A 205 9.65 -22.62 5.89
CA ASN A 205 9.36 -22.11 7.23
C ASN A 205 9.65 -20.62 7.46
N THR A 206 9.85 -19.83 6.40
CA THR A 206 10.00 -18.38 6.49
C THR A 206 8.74 -17.65 6.03
N SER A 207 8.64 -16.37 6.38
CA SER A 207 7.50 -15.53 6.04
C SER A 207 7.94 -14.24 5.38
N VAL A 208 7.09 -13.73 4.50
CA VAL A 208 7.17 -12.38 3.94
C VAL A 208 5.85 -11.67 4.22
N SER A 209 5.86 -10.34 4.30
CA SER A 209 4.67 -9.60 4.74
C SER A 209 4.57 -8.27 4.01
N ASP A 210 3.37 -7.93 3.53
CA ASP A 210 3.02 -6.57 3.11
C ASP A 210 2.30 -5.87 4.27
N PRO A 211 2.91 -4.84 4.91
CA PRO A 211 2.30 -4.12 6.02
C PRO A 211 1.20 -3.12 5.62
N ASN A 212 1.06 -2.87 4.31
CA ASN A 212 0.26 -1.79 3.73
C ASN A 212 -0.81 -2.30 2.75
N ASN A 213 -1.18 -3.58 2.83
CA ASN A 213 -2.18 -4.15 1.94
C ASN A 213 -3.54 -3.44 2.12
N TYR A 214 -4.29 -3.38 1.03
CA TYR A 214 -5.59 -2.74 0.95
C TYR A 214 -6.60 -3.64 0.25
N GLY A 215 -7.77 -3.76 0.86
CA GLY A 215 -8.92 -4.45 0.30
C GLY A 215 -10.09 -4.39 1.27
N SER A 216 -11.30 -4.59 0.79
CA SER A 216 -12.47 -4.63 1.66
C SER A 216 -13.54 -5.57 1.11
N GLY A 217 -14.41 -6.04 2.01
CA GLY A 217 -15.59 -6.83 1.69
C GLY A 217 -15.30 -8.27 1.29
N ASP A 218 -16.29 -8.91 0.66
CA ASP A 218 -16.25 -10.31 0.20
C ASP A 218 -15.30 -10.48 -0.98
N GLY A 219 -13.99 -10.45 -0.73
CA GLY A 219 -12.95 -10.67 -1.74
C GLY A 219 -11.86 -11.62 -1.27
N TYR A 220 -10.95 -11.96 -2.18
CA TYR A 220 -9.76 -12.78 -1.91
C TYR A 220 -8.54 -12.07 -2.46
N TRP A 221 -7.45 -12.07 -1.70
CA TRP A 221 -6.12 -11.99 -2.31
C TRP A 221 -5.69 -13.38 -2.74
N VAL A 222 -5.24 -13.49 -3.99
CA VAL A 222 -4.80 -14.76 -4.58
C VAL A 222 -3.41 -14.57 -5.17
N TYR A 223 -2.52 -15.49 -4.84
CA TYR A 223 -1.12 -15.53 -5.25
C TYR A 223 -0.88 -16.83 -6.01
N TYR A 224 -0.19 -16.71 -7.13
CA TYR A 224 0.15 -17.84 -7.99
C TYR A 224 1.63 -18.13 -7.78
N PHE A 225 1.93 -19.32 -7.29
CA PHE A 225 3.25 -19.73 -6.85
C PHE A 225 3.87 -20.73 -7.82
N GLU A 226 5.19 -20.81 -7.76
CA GLU A 226 6.01 -21.88 -8.30
C GLU A 226 6.98 -22.35 -7.22
N THR A 227 7.13 -23.66 -7.08
CA THR A 227 8.16 -24.28 -6.23
C THR A 227 9.48 -24.42 -6.97
N GLU A 228 10.58 -24.57 -6.25
CA GLU A 228 11.90 -24.77 -6.89
C GLU A 228 12.01 -26.03 -7.75
N ASN A 229 11.13 -27.02 -7.55
CA ASN A 229 11.01 -28.21 -8.40
C ASN A 229 9.95 -28.09 -9.53
N GLY A 230 9.42 -26.88 -9.78
CA GLY A 230 8.57 -26.58 -10.93
C GLY A 230 7.07 -26.86 -10.76
N VAL A 231 6.61 -27.16 -9.55
CA VAL A 231 5.17 -27.29 -9.27
C VAL A 231 4.54 -25.92 -9.12
N THR A 232 3.47 -25.67 -9.87
CA THR A 232 2.70 -24.42 -9.80
C THR A 232 1.38 -24.62 -9.07
N PHE A 233 0.97 -23.66 -8.25
CA PHE A 233 -0.32 -23.70 -7.56
C PHE A 233 -0.83 -22.29 -7.24
N ALA A 234 -2.10 -22.16 -6.88
CA ALA A 234 -2.68 -20.92 -6.37
C ALA A 234 -2.97 -21.05 -4.88
N ALA A 235 -2.78 -19.97 -4.13
CA ALA A 235 -3.25 -19.88 -2.75
C ALA A 235 -3.84 -18.50 -2.49
N GLY A 236 -4.84 -18.44 -1.62
CA GLY A 236 -5.50 -17.20 -1.28
C GLY A 236 -6.29 -17.34 0.00
N ALA A 237 -6.63 -16.19 0.59
CA ALA A 237 -7.46 -16.13 1.78
C ALA A 237 -8.50 -15.00 1.64
N PRO A 238 -9.69 -15.16 2.23
CA PRO A 238 -10.72 -14.13 2.17
C PRO A 238 -10.24 -12.84 2.88
N ASN A 239 -10.51 -11.69 2.29
CA ASN A 239 -10.16 -10.38 2.86
C ASN A 239 -10.82 -10.19 4.24
N GLN A 240 -10.19 -9.38 5.10
CA GLN A 240 -10.79 -8.88 6.35
C GLN A 240 -11.80 -7.76 6.10
#